data_AF-A0A8J6T8S7-F1
#
_entry.id   AF-A0A8J6T8S7-F1
#
_cell.length_a   1.000
_cell.length_b   1.000
_cell.length_c   1.000
_cell.angle_alpha   90.00
_cell.angle_beta   90.00
_cell.angle_gamma   90.00
#
_symmetry.space_group_name_H-M   'P 1'
#
loop_
_entity.id
_entity.type
_entity.pdbx_description
1 polymer ?
#
loop_
_entity_poly.entity_id
_entity_poly.type
_entity_poly.pdbx_seq_one_letter_code
_entity_poly.pdbx_strand_id
1 'polypeptide(L)'
;MKKNIFVIGLDDFHLAQLQELKRSSEYRFHPFLSYEEVKRVERFPVLELLHYAEQLLVEFDDNVDAVIGFWDFPVSTVLPLIQRQFGLTGPSLISVLKCEHKYWSRLVQKEVISELIPPFEQINPFQDNVIPQCSLNYPFWLKPVKSVLSHLGFLIHDRNEFEKSLELIKENIGRYAEPFNVILGKAQLPESISQVDGYYCIAEGLISQGRQCTY
;
A
#
# COMPACT_ATOMS: atom_id res chain seq x y z
N MET A 1 5.46 -30.76 16.94
CA MET A 1 5.67 -30.49 15.50
C MET A 1 6.02 -29.02 15.35
N LYS A 2 7.00 -28.67 14.51
CA LYS A 2 7.32 -27.25 14.27
C LYS A 2 6.22 -26.62 13.42
N LYS A 3 5.90 -25.35 13.65
CA LYS A 3 4.94 -24.62 12.81
C LYS A 3 5.60 -24.13 11.53
N ASN A 4 4.96 -24.31 10.38
CA ASN A 4 5.46 -23.84 9.09
C ASN A 4 5.01 -22.41 8.84
N ILE A 5 5.98 -21.49 8.78
CA ILE A 5 5.75 -20.06 8.62
C ILE A 5 6.32 -19.63 7.27
N PHE A 6 5.46 -19.25 6.34
CA PHE A 6 5.86 -18.75 5.03
C PHE A 6 6.08 -17.24 5.10
N VAL A 7 7.18 -16.76 4.52
CA VAL A 7 7.62 -15.38 4.66
C VAL A 7 7.77 -14.73 3.29
N ILE A 8 6.93 -13.74 3.00
CA ILE A 8 6.92 -13.05 1.70
C ILE A 8 8.16 -12.18 1.56
N GLY A 9 8.94 -12.42 0.51
CA GLY A 9 10.15 -11.66 0.23
C GLY A 9 11.27 -11.92 1.23
N LEU A 10 11.42 -13.17 1.68
CA LEU A 10 12.45 -13.57 2.63
C LEU A 10 13.84 -13.46 2.00
N ASP A 11 14.78 -12.90 2.76
CA ASP A 11 16.22 -12.91 2.47
C ASP A 11 17.00 -13.41 3.70
N ASP A 12 18.31 -13.60 3.54
CA ASP A 12 19.16 -14.13 4.60
C ASP A 12 19.22 -13.21 5.84
N PHE A 13 19.12 -11.89 5.64
CA PHE A 13 19.15 -10.92 6.73
C PHE A 13 17.90 -11.05 7.62
N HIS A 14 16.72 -11.07 7.01
CA HIS A 14 15.45 -11.24 7.72
C HIS A 14 15.29 -12.65 8.28
N LEU A 15 15.82 -13.68 7.61
CA LEU A 15 15.85 -15.04 8.14
C LEU A 15 16.68 -15.11 9.43
N ALA A 16 17.86 -14.48 9.45
CA ALA A 16 18.68 -14.41 10.66
C ALA A 16 17.92 -13.73 11.81
N GLN A 17 17.20 -12.63 11.55
CA GLN A 17 16.37 -11.98 12.57
C GLN A 17 15.26 -12.89 13.11
N LEU A 18 14.60 -13.67 12.25
CA LEU A 18 13.57 -14.63 12.66
C LEU A 18 14.14 -15.78 13.50
N GLN A 19 15.38 -16.19 13.23
CA GLN A 19 16.06 -17.26 13.96
C GLN A 19 16.48 -16.84 15.38
N GLU A 20 16.63 -15.53 15.64
CA GLU A 20 16.93 -14.98 16.97
C GLU A 20 15.69 -14.88 17.89
N LEU A 21 14.48 -15.18 17.39
CA LEU A 21 13.29 -15.19 18.23
C LEU A 21 13.39 -16.25 19.33
N LYS A 22 12.96 -15.93 20.56
CA LYS A 22 13.01 -16.83 21.73
C LYS A 22 12.47 -18.24 21.49
N ARG A 23 11.51 -18.38 20.57
CA ARG A 23 10.82 -19.64 20.23
C ARG A 23 11.10 -20.09 18.79
N SER A 24 12.17 -19.61 18.16
CA SER A 24 12.51 -19.94 16.77
C SER A 24 12.68 -21.45 16.54
N SER A 25 13.09 -22.19 17.57
CA SER A 25 13.18 -23.65 17.53
C SER A 25 11.83 -24.35 17.32
N GLU A 26 10.71 -23.69 17.64
CA GLU A 26 9.34 -24.17 17.40
C GLU A 26 8.83 -23.87 15.99
N TYR A 27 9.56 -23.09 15.20
CA TYR A 27 9.15 -22.62 13.88
C TYR A 27 10.07 -23.18 12.79
N ARG A 28 9.50 -23.35 11.59
CA ARG A 28 10.22 -23.56 10.34
C ARG A 28 9.83 -22.43 9.40
N PHE A 29 10.79 -21.60 9.04
CA PHE A 29 10.58 -20.49 8.12
C PHE A 29 10.83 -20.96 6.69
N HIS A 30 9.87 -20.69 5.82
CA HIS A 30 9.91 -21.01 4.40
C HIS A 30 9.85 -19.71 3.58
N PRO A 31 10.64 -19.56 2.52
CA PRO A 31 10.52 -18.42 1.64
C PRO A 31 9.18 -18.48 0.87
N PHE A 32 8.50 -17.36 0.77
CA PHE A 32 7.37 -17.13 -0.14
C PHE A 32 7.83 -16.05 -1.13
N LEU A 33 8.50 -16.49 -2.20
CA LEU A 33 9.33 -15.63 -3.06
C LEU A 33 10.45 -14.90 -2.29
N SER A 34 11.53 -14.57 -2.98
CA SER A 34 12.65 -13.82 -2.43
C SER A 34 12.38 -12.31 -2.43
N TYR A 35 13.17 -11.57 -1.65
CA TYR A 35 13.16 -10.10 -1.69
C TYR A 35 13.37 -9.56 -3.12
N GLU A 36 14.25 -10.17 -3.90
CA GLU A 36 14.55 -9.74 -5.26
C GLU A 36 13.32 -9.88 -6.17
N GLU A 37 12.61 -11.01 -6.07
CA GLU A 37 11.40 -11.30 -6.85
C GLU A 37 10.22 -10.38 -6.49
N VAL A 38 10.18 -9.85 -5.26
CA VAL A 38 9.06 -9.03 -4.78
C VAL A 38 9.32 -7.53 -4.83
N LYS A 39 10.53 -7.09 -4.50
CA LYS A 39 10.88 -5.68 -4.26
C LYS A 39 11.86 -5.11 -5.27
N ARG A 40 12.78 -5.91 -5.83
CA ARG A 40 13.76 -5.46 -6.84
C ARG A 40 13.28 -5.68 -8.28
N VAL A 41 11.98 -5.53 -8.50
CA VAL A 41 11.34 -5.70 -9.80
C VAL A 41 10.86 -4.37 -10.36
N GLU A 42 10.70 -4.31 -11.68
CA GLU A 42 10.13 -3.14 -12.36
C GLU A 42 8.62 -3.02 -12.07
N ARG A 43 7.90 -4.14 -12.13
CA ARG A 43 6.47 -4.27 -11.85
C ARG A 43 6.25 -5.14 -10.63
N PHE A 44 5.49 -4.64 -9.66
CA PHE A 44 5.20 -5.39 -8.44
C PHE A 44 4.34 -6.64 -8.74
N PRO A 45 4.71 -7.82 -8.21
CA PRO A 45 4.21 -9.10 -8.70
C PRO A 45 2.94 -9.55 -7.95
N VAL A 46 1.91 -8.69 -7.92
CA VAL A 46 0.69 -8.95 -7.12
C VAL A 46 -0.03 -10.23 -7.56
N LEU A 47 -0.17 -10.46 -8.88
CA LEU A 47 -0.87 -11.63 -9.39
C LEU A 47 -0.05 -12.90 -9.19
N GLU A 48 1.25 -12.80 -9.35
CA GLU A 48 2.22 -13.87 -9.17
C GLU A 48 2.29 -14.30 -7.70
N LEU A 49 2.23 -13.36 -6.74
CA LEU A 49 2.09 -13.66 -5.31
C LEU A 49 0.81 -14.42 -4.99
N LEU A 50 -0.33 -14.01 -5.58
CA LEU A 50 -1.61 -14.70 -5.38
C LEU A 50 -1.61 -16.08 -6.04
N HIS A 51 -1.02 -16.22 -7.22
CA HIS A 51 -0.89 -17.51 -7.90
C HIS A 51 0.02 -18.46 -7.12
N TYR A 52 1.14 -17.97 -6.59
CA TYR A 52 2.02 -18.77 -5.74
C TYR A 52 1.30 -19.27 -4.48
N ALA A 53 0.42 -18.46 -3.88
CA ALA A 53 -0.43 -18.91 -2.78
C ALA A 53 -1.36 -20.08 -3.18
N GLU A 54 -1.95 -20.01 -4.37
CA GLU A 54 -2.79 -21.09 -4.93
C GLU A 54 -1.99 -22.38 -5.15
N GLN A 55 -0.78 -22.29 -5.72
CA GLN A 55 0.09 -23.44 -5.92
C GLN A 55 0.52 -24.07 -4.59
N LEU A 56 0.90 -23.23 -3.62
CA LEU A 56 1.36 -23.69 -2.32
C LEU A 56 0.27 -24.47 -1.55
N LEU A 57 -1.01 -24.11 -1.71
CA LEU A 57 -2.13 -24.87 -1.14
C LEU A 57 -2.26 -26.30 -1.69
N VAL A 58 -1.78 -26.54 -2.91
CA VAL A 58 -1.88 -27.84 -3.59
C VAL A 58 -0.63 -28.68 -3.37
N GLU A 59 0.54 -28.04 -3.37
CA GLU A 59 1.83 -28.73 -3.43
C GLU A 59 2.49 -28.95 -2.07
N PHE A 60 2.12 -28.19 -1.04
CA PHE A 60 2.75 -28.33 0.28
C PHE A 60 2.12 -29.48 1.07
N ASP A 61 2.90 -30.53 1.30
CA ASP A 61 2.47 -31.78 1.96
C ASP A 61 2.18 -31.64 3.48
N ASP A 62 2.25 -30.43 4.04
CA ASP A 62 2.05 -30.15 5.47
C ASP A 62 1.17 -28.89 5.64
N ASN A 63 0.89 -28.51 6.89
CA ASN A 63 0.06 -27.34 7.17
C ASN A 63 0.87 -26.05 7.05
N VAL A 64 0.30 -25.06 6.37
CA VAL A 64 0.75 -23.66 6.43
C VAL A 64 0.16 -23.02 7.69
N ASP A 65 0.96 -22.84 8.74
CA ASP A 65 0.49 -22.31 10.03
C ASP A 65 0.41 -20.78 10.04
N ALA A 66 1.20 -20.10 9.22
CA ALA A 66 1.14 -18.66 9.03
C ALA A 66 1.79 -18.22 7.72
N VAL A 67 1.33 -17.08 7.21
CA VAL A 67 2.03 -16.29 6.18
C VAL A 67 2.28 -14.90 6.76
N ILE A 68 3.53 -14.43 6.69
CA ILE A 68 3.97 -13.12 7.19
C ILE A 68 4.80 -12.39 6.14
N GLY A 69 5.08 -11.10 6.36
CA GLY A 69 5.96 -10.31 5.51
C GLY A 69 6.53 -9.12 6.26
N PHE A 70 7.69 -8.63 5.81
CA PHE A 70 8.40 -7.50 6.42
C PHE A 70 8.07 -6.16 5.79
N TRP A 71 7.68 -6.19 4.52
CA TRP A 71 7.67 -5.01 3.68
C TRP A 71 6.28 -4.42 3.53
N ASP A 72 6.24 -3.11 3.23
CA ASP A 72 5.07 -2.45 2.65
C ASP A 72 4.86 -2.97 1.20
N PHE A 73 4.15 -2.22 0.38
CA PHE A 73 3.67 -2.56 -0.95
C PHE A 73 4.66 -3.35 -1.82
N PRO A 74 4.20 -4.45 -2.46
CA PRO A 74 2.83 -4.96 -2.44
C PRO A 74 2.51 -5.84 -1.22
N VAL A 75 3.51 -6.17 -0.40
CA VAL A 75 3.44 -7.25 0.59
C VAL A 75 2.33 -6.99 1.62
N SER A 76 2.34 -5.84 2.30
CA SER A 76 1.32 -5.47 3.30
C SER A 76 -0.12 -5.60 2.77
N THR A 77 -0.34 -5.19 1.52
CA THR A 77 -1.66 -5.17 0.87
C THR A 77 -2.11 -6.52 0.30
N VAL A 78 -1.17 -7.40 -0.07
CA VAL A 78 -1.47 -8.75 -0.60
C VAL A 78 -1.60 -9.77 0.54
N LEU A 79 -0.86 -9.59 1.63
CA LEU A 79 -0.87 -10.49 2.79
C LEU A 79 -2.29 -10.85 3.30
N PRO A 80 -3.24 -9.91 3.50
CA PRO A 80 -4.58 -10.26 3.97
C PRO A 80 -5.39 -11.10 2.97
N LEU A 81 -5.10 -11.00 1.66
CA LEU A 81 -5.73 -11.85 0.64
C LEU A 81 -5.23 -13.29 0.76
N ILE A 82 -3.92 -13.46 0.87
CA ILE A 82 -3.27 -14.76 1.03
C ILE A 82 -3.73 -15.41 2.34
N GLN A 83 -3.64 -14.69 3.46
CA GLN A 83 -4.07 -15.21 4.77
C GLN A 83 -5.52 -15.69 4.75
N ARG A 84 -6.43 -14.94 4.13
CA ARG A 84 -7.83 -15.36 3.95
C ARG A 84 -7.95 -16.65 3.14
N GLN A 85 -7.16 -16.79 2.08
CA GLN A 85 -7.17 -17.98 1.22
C GLN A 85 -6.74 -19.25 1.97
N PHE A 86 -5.78 -19.13 2.89
CA PHE A 86 -5.34 -20.21 3.78
C PHE A 86 -6.21 -20.37 5.04
N GLY A 87 -7.26 -19.57 5.24
CA GLY A 87 -8.07 -19.58 6.46
C GLY A 87 -7.30 -19.12 7.72
N LEU A 88 -6.24 -18.34 7.54
CA LEU A 88 -5.36 -17.84 8.60
C LEU A 88 -5.92 -16.58 9.24
N THR A 89 -5.53 -16.36 10.50
CA THR A 89 -5.83 -15.11 11.21
C THR A 89 -4.99 -13.97 10.64
N GLY A 90 -5.62 -12.82 10.42
CA GLY A 90 -4.96 -11.62 9.88
C GLY A 90 -5.89 -10.42 9.86
N PRO A 91 -5.37 -9.22 9.54
CA PRO A 91 -6.22 -8.05 9.33
C PRO A 91 -7.15 -8.26 8.13
N SER A 92 -8.30 -7.59 8.13
CA SER A 92 -9.14 -7.57 6.93
C SER A 92 -8.46 -6.73 5.83
N LEU A 93 -8.68 -7.09 4.56
CA LEU A 93 -8.19 -6.28 3.43
C LEU A 93 -8.71 -4.84 3.52
N ILE A 94 -9.97 -4.64 3.94
CA ILE A 94 -10.55 -3.30 4.12
C ILE A 94 -9.80 -2.48 5.16
N SER A 95 -9.44 -3.08 6.29
CA SER A 95 -8.66 -2.43 7.35
C SER A 95 -7.28 -2.00 6.83
N VAL A 96 -6.60 -2.87 6.06
CA VAL A 96 -5.31 -2.56 5.45
C VAL A 96 -5.45 -1.44 4.41
N LEU A 97 -6.44 -1.52 3.52
CA LEU A 97 -6.65 -0.50 2.48
C LEU A 97 -7.00 0.87 3.06
N LYS A 98 -7.73 0.95 4.18
CA LYS A 98 -7.95 2.20 4.91
C LYS A 98 -6.63 2.86 5.35
N CYS A 99 -5.64 2.07 5.74
CA CYS A 99 -4.33 2.57 6.14
C CYS A 99 -3.45 2.92 4.93
N GLU A 100 -3.51 2.10 3.89
CA GLU A 100 -2.57 2.13 2.75
C GLU A 100 -3.00 3.10 1.64
N HIS A 101 -4.30 3.36 1.49
CA HIS A 101 -4.85 4.32 0.55
C HIS A 101 -4.89 5.71 1.19
N LYS A 102 -3.96 6.60 0.82
CA LYS A 102 -3.77 7.90 1.52
C LYS A 102 -5.05 8.74 1.61
N TYR A 103 -5.83 8.81 0.53
CA TYR A 103 -7.13 9.50 0.55
C TYR A 103 -8.16 8.84 1.49
N TRP A 104 -8.30 7.52 1.48
CA TRP A 104 -9.19 6.82 2.40
C TRP A 104 -8.76 7.01 3.85
N SER A 105 -7.46 6.92 4.12
CA SER A 105 -6.90 7.19 5.45
C SER A 105 -7.29 8.58 5.95
N ARG A 106 -7.22 9.60 5.09
CA ARG A 106 -7.64 10.97 5.44
C ARG A 106 -9.15 11.10 5.68
N LEU A 107 -9.98 10.40 4.90
CA LEU A 107 -11.43 10.35 5.17
C LEU A 107 -11.73 9.76 6.55
N VAL A 108 -11.13 8.62 6.88
CA VAL A 108 -11.31 7.97 8.20
C VAL A 108 -10.81 8.87 9.33
N GLN A 109 -9.66 9.52 9.16
CA GLN A 109 -9.15 10.47 10.16
C GLN A 109 -10.07 11.68 10.35
N LYS A 110 -10.63 12.21 9.25
CA LYS A 110 -11.57 13.35 9.29
C LYS A 110 -12.88 13.02 10.01
N GLU A 111 -13.34 11.77 9.97
CA GLU A 111 -14.51 11.32 10.75
C GLU A 111 -14.29 11.39 12.26
N VAL A 112 -13.03 11.24 12.71
CA VAL A 112 -12.68 11.12 14.14
C VAL A 112 -12.15 12.44 14.73
N ILE A 113 -11.33 13.18 13.98
CA ILE A 113 -10.63 14.38 14.49
C ILE A 113 -10.55 15.50 13.45
N SER A 114 -11.71 15.85 12.88
CA SER A 114 -11.86 16.79 11.76
C SER A 114 -11.07 18.10 11.88
N GLU A 115 -10.91 18.62 13.10
CA GLU A 115 -10.27 19.89 13.43
C GLU A 115 -8.73 19.86 13.36
N LEU A 116 -8.11 18.67 13.33
CA LEU A 116 -6.65 18.50 13.20
C LEU A 116 -6.23 17.92 11.85
N ILE A 117 -7.16 17.73 10.92
CA ILE A 117 -6.85 17.22 9.58
C ILE A 117 -6.71 18.40 8.61
N PRO A 118 -5.55 18.55 7.92
CA PRO A 118 -5.41 19.62 6.93
C PRO A 118 -6.46 19.44 5.82
N PRO A 119 -6.86 20.51 5.11
CA PRO A 119 -7.74 20.37 3.96
C PRO A 119 -7.06 19.45 2.92
N PHE A 120 -7.84 18.54 2.34
CA PHE A 120 -7.37 17.60 1.34
C PHE A 120 -8.46 17.32 0.32
N GLU A 121 -8.06 16.95 -0.89
CA GLU A 121 -8.93 16.54 -1.97
C GLU A 121 -8.23 15.52 -2.88
N GLN A 122 -9.03 14.72 -3.59
CA GLN A 122 -8.57 13.79 -4.60
C GLN A 122 -8.34 14.53 -5.93
N ILE A 123 -7.25 14.21 -6.60
CA ILE A 123 -6.85 14.79 -7.89
C ILE A 123 -6.71 13.66 -8.89
N ASN A 124 -7.40 13.74 -10.03
CA ASN A 124 -7.17 12.86 -11.17
C ASN A 124 -6.18 13.53 -12.14
N PRO A 125 -4.92 13.06 -12.24
CA PRO A 125 -3.93 13.67 -13.13
C PRO A 125 -4.28 13.60 -14.62
N PHE A 126 -5.17 12.68 -15.00
CA PHE A 126 -5.57 12.42 -16.38
C PHE A 126 -6.85 13.17 -16.78
N GLN A 127 -7.47 13.89 -15.84
CA GLN A 127 -8.65 14.69 -16.13
C GLN A 127 -8.27 16.05 -16.73
N ASP A 128 -9.04 16.47 -17.74
CA ASP A 128 -8.91 17.81 -18.30
C ASP A 128 -9.15 18.91 -17.25
N ASN A 129 -8.39 20.00 -17.37
CA ASN A 129 -8.52 21.19 -16.53
C ASN A 129 -8.47 20.93 -15.02
N VAL A 130 -7.66 19.95 -14.57
CA VAL A 130 -7.57 19.58 -13.15
C VAL A 130 -7.03 20.69 -12.24
N ILE A 131 -6.10 21.51 -12.72
CA ILE A 131 -5.45 22.56 -11.93
C ILE A 131 -6.43 23.65 -11.44
N PRO A 132 -7.24 24.29 -12.31
CA PRO A 132 -8.21 25.28 -11.83
C PRO A 132 -9.33 24.69 -10.98
N GLN A 133 -9.49 23.36 -10.94
CA GLN A 133 -10.46 22.69 -10.09
C GLN A 133 -9.93 22.39 -8.69
N CYS A 134 -8.61 22.46 -8.49
CA CYS A 134 -7.98 22.30 -7.19
C CYS A 134 -8.33 23.50 -6.31
N SER A 135 -8.96 23.25 -5.16
CA SER A 135 -9.45 24.27 -4.24
C SER A 135 -8.44 24.67 -3.18
N LEU A 136 -7.33 23.92 -3.07
CA LEU A 136 -6.30 24.16 -2.06
C LEU A 136 -5.44 25.39 -2.40
N ASN A 137 -5.15 26.18 -1.37
CA ASN A 137 -4.17 27.25 -1.48
C ASN A 137 -2.75 26.68 -1.55
N TYR A 138 -1.89 27.31 -2.34
CA TYR A 138 -0.46 27.01 -2.30
C TYR A 138 0.17 27.49 -0.97
N PRO A 139 1.20 26.79 -0.45
CA PRO A 139 1.69 25.51 -0.94
C PRO A 139 0.89 24.31 -0.40
N PHE A 140 0.85 23.21 -1.16
CA PHE A 140 0.26 21.94 -0.74
C PHE A 140 1.09 20.73 -1.21
N TRP A 141 0.91 19.58 -0.59
CA TRP A 141 1.52 18.32 -1.02
C TRP A 141 0.64 17.62 -2.05
N LEU A 142 1.23 17.16 -3.15
CA LEU A 142 0.61 16.27 -4.13
C LEU A 142 1.30 14.90 -4.08
N LYS A 143 0.52 13.83 -3.91
CA LYS A 143 1.04 12.46 -3.78
C LYS A 143 0.09 11.46 -4.42
N PRO A 144 0.56 10.39 -5.10
CA PRO A 144 -0.29 9.27 -5.47
C PRO A 144 -1.01 8.68 -4.25
N VAL A 145 -2.27 8.24 -4.43
CA VAL A 145 -3.03 7.62 -3.35
C VAL A 145 -2.34 6.37 -2.81
N LYS A 146 -1.60 5.65 -3.67
CA LYS A 146 -0.63 4.63 -3.26
C LYS A 146 0.74 4.86 -3.91
N SER A 147 1.76 4.89 -3.04
CA SER A 147 3.19 4.89 -3.36
C SER A 147 3.95 4.59 -2.07
N VAL A 148 5.25 4.33 -2.15
CA VAL A 148 6.15 4.08 -1.01
C VAL A 148 7.34 5.04 -1.05
N LEU A 149 8.05 5.22 0.07
CA LEU A 149 9.29 6.01 0.16
C LEU A 149 9.18 7.43 -0.41
N SER A 150 8.00 8.06 -0.27
CA SER A 150 7.68 9.38 -0.85
C SER A 150 7.82 9.48 -2.37
N HIS A 151 7.83 8.35 -3.09
CA HIS A 151 7.89 8.35 -4.55
C HIS A 151 6.70 9.12 -5.15
N LEU A 152 7.01 10.00 -6.10
CA LEU A 152 6.08 10.96 -6.72
C LEU A 152 5.35 11.89 -5.73
N GLY A 153 5.95 12.15 -4.57
CA GLY A 153 5.48 13.18 -3.65
C GLY A 153 6.13 14.53 -3.97
N PHE A 154 5.32 15.56 -4.20
CA PHE A 154 5.80 16.90 -4.53
C PHE A 154 5.17 17.94 -3.61
N LEU A 155 5.96 18.90 -3.15
CA LEU A 155 5.45 20.11 -2.52
C LEU A 155 5.25 21.14 -3.63
N ILE A 156 3.99 21.53 -3.84
CA ILE A 156 3.56 22.41 -4.92
C ILE A 156 3.45 23.84 -4.37
N HIS A 157 4.29 24.75 -4.84
CA HIS A 157 4.29 26.16 -4.41
C HIS A 157 3.49 27.07 -5.34
N ASP A 158 3.29 26.66 -6.58
CA ASP A 158 2.56 27.43 -7.58
C ASP A 158 1.98 26.55 -8.68
N ARG A 159 1.26 27.21 -9.60
CA ARG A 159 0.63 26.58 -10.75
C ARG A 159 1.62 25.85 -11.68
N ASN A 160 2.81 26.41 -11.91
CA ASN A 160 3.78 25.84 -12.83
C ASN A 160 4.39 24.56 -12.26
N GLU A 161 4.65 24.53 -10.96
CA GLU A 161 5.06 23.31 -10.26
C GLU A 161 3.95 22.26 -10.31
N PHE A 162 2.69 22.66 -10.15
CA PHE A 162 1.56 21.74 -10.26
C PHE A 162 1.50 21.08 -11.64
N GLU A 163 1.58 21.87 -12.71
CA GLU A 163 1.61 21.38 -14.10
C GLU A 163 2.73 20.37 -14.32
N LYS A 164 3.96 20.71 -13.93
CA LYS A 164 5.13 19.83 -14.10
C LYS A 164 5.01 18.54 -13.29
N SER A 165 4.57 18.63 -12.05
CA SER A 165 4.39 17.45 -11.19
C SER A 165 3.33 16.51 -11.73
N LEU A 166 2.23 17.02 -12.31
CA LEU A 166 1.20 16.19 -12.92
C LEU A 166 1.73 15.41 -14.13
N GLU A 167 2.56 16.01 -14.99
CA GLU A 167 3.17 15.27 -16.11
C GLU A 167 4.08 14.15 -15.62
N LEU A 168 4.96 14.43 -14.64
CA LEU A 168 5.83 13.41 -14.05
C LEU A 168 5.02 12.28 -13.40
N ILE A 169 3.90 12.61 -12.75
CA ILE A 169 3.00 11.61 -12.17
C ILE A 169 2.37 10.76 -13.28
N LYS A 170 1.79 11.37 -14.31
CA LYS A 170 1.15 10.63 -15.42
C LYS A 170 2.10 9.63 -16.07
N GLU A 171 3.36 10.00 -16.26
CA GLU A 171 4.38 9.13 -16.85
C GLU A 171 4.76 7.94 -15.96
N ASN A 172 4.73 8.08 -14.64
CA ASN A 172 5.40 7.14 -13.73
C ASN A 172 4.46 6.44 -12.71
N ILE A 173 3.22 6.91 -12.55
CA ILE A 173 2.30 6.40 -11.52
C ILE A 173 1.86 4.95 -11.77
N GLY A 174 1.87 4.50 -13.04
CA GLY A 174 1.47 3.15 -13.44
C GLY A 174 2.17 2.03 -12.64
N ARG A 175 3.45 2.24 -12.29
CA ARG A 175 4.25 1.32 -11.45
C ARG A 175 3.54 0.92 -10.14
N TYR A 176 2.79 1.84 -9.54
CA TYR A 176 2.04 1.61 -8.30
C TYR A 176 0.55 1.43 -8.57
N ALA A 177 -0.01 2.22 -9.47
CA ALA A 177 -1.44 2.24 -9.76
C ALA A 177 -1.95 0.89 -10.26
N GLU A 178 -1.27 0.27 -11.22
CA GLU A 178 -1.68 -0.99 -11.83
C GLU A 178 -1.77 -2.14 -10.80
N PRO A 179 -0.69 -2.48 -10.06
CA PRO A 179 -0.77 -3.53 -9.05
C PRO A 179 -1.72 -3.19 -7.90
N PHE A 180 -1.86 -1.91 -7.54
CA PHE A 180 -2.79 -1.50 -6.50
C PHE A 180 -4.25 -1.68 -6.95
N ASN A 181 -4.57 -1.37 -8.21
CA ASN A 181 -5.90 -1.58 -8.79
C ASN A 181 -6.29 -3.06 -8.84
N VAL A 182 -5.34 -3.97 -9.06
CA VAL A 182 -5.59 -5.41 -8.92
C VAL A 182 -6.08 -5.75 -7.51
N ILE A 183 -5.46 -5.17 -6.47
CA ILE A 183 -5.82 -5.39 -5.07
C ILE A 183 -7.17 -4.74 -4.73
N LEU A 184 -7.40 -3.49 -5.17
CA LEU A 184 -8.68 -2.80 -4.99
C LEU A 184 -9.84 -3.61 -5.57
N GLY A 185 -9.64 -4.24 -6.74
CA GLY A 185 -10.61 -5.13 -7.36
C GLY A 185 -10.94 -6.41 -6.58
N LYS A 186 -10.21 -6.72 -5.50
CA LYS A 186 -10.49 -7.85 -4.59
C LYS A 186 -11.27 -7.43 -3.33
N ALA A 187 -11.61 -6.15 -3.19
CA ALA A 187 -12.31 -5.56 -2.05
C ALA A 187 -13.71 -5.06 -2.43
N GLN A 188 -14.63 -5.09 -1.47
CA GLN A 188 -15.92 -4.39 -1.58
C GLN A 188 -15.73 -2.96 -1.05
N LEU A 189 -15.49 -2.04 -1.97
CA LEU A 189 -15.17 -0.64 -1.65
C LEU A 189 -16.44 0.20 -1.53
N PRO A 190 -16.49 1.15 -0.57
CA PRO A 190 -17.55 2.17 -0.57
C PRO A 190 -17.42 3.08 -1.79
N GLU A 191 -18.53 3.68 -2.22
CA GLU A 191 -18.60 4.51 -3.43
C GLU A 191 -17.58 5.66 -3.43
N SER A 192 -17.35 6.28 -2.28
CA SER A 192 -16.36 7.36 -2.11
C SER A 192 -14.91 6.95 -2.40
N ILE A 193 -14.63 5.64 -2.41
CA ILE A 193 -13.30 5.07 -2.67
C ILE A 193 -13.27 4.35 -4.02
N SER A 194 -14.35 3.71 -4.46
CA SER A 194 -14.38 3.01 -5.74
C SER A 194 -14.19 3.95 -6.94
N GLN A 195 -14.49 5.24 -6.79
CA GLN A 195 -14.25 6.28 -7.81
C GLN A 195 -12.83 6.87 -7.78
N VAL A 196 -12.01 6.52 -6.77
CA VAL A 196 -10.66 7.04 -6.57
C VAL A 196 -9.69 5.85 -6.60
N ASP A 197 -9.33 5.43 -7.80
CA ASP A 197 -8.46 4.27 -7.99
C ASP A 197 -6.97 4.62 -7.81
N GLY A 198 -6.08 3.67 -8.08
CA GLY A 198 -4.64 3.82 -7.94
C GLY A 198 -3.99 4.90 -8.82
N TYR A 199 -4.67 5.39 -9.86
CA TYR A 199 -4.19 6.48 -10.72
C TYR A 199 -4.50 7.87 -10.16
N TYR A 200 -5.26 7.96 -9.06
CA TYR A 200 -5.51 9.22 -8.40
C TYR A 200 -4.34 9.64 -7.51
N CYS A 201 -4.31 10.94 -7.25
CA CYS A 201 -3.49 11.57 -6.23
C CYS A 201 -4.37 12.12 -5.12
N ILE A 202 -3.75 12.37 -3.97
CA ILE A 202 -4.26 13.25 -2.93
C ILE A 202 -3.46 14.55 -2.96
N ALA A 203 -4.16 15.68 -2.99
CA ALA A 203 -3.61 16.97 -2.62
C ALA A 203 -3.95 17.25 -1.16
N GLU A 204 -2.98 17.62 -0.33
CA GLU A 204 -3.18 17.91 1.10
C GLU A 204 -2.41 19.17 1.54
N GLY A 205 -3.09 20.02 2.30
CA GLY A 205 -2.47 21.21 2.90
C GLY A 205 -1.35 20.88 3.87
N LEU A 206 -0.54 21.89 4.20
CA LEU A 206 0.58 21.71 5.13
C LEU A 206 0.11 21.43 6.56
N ILE A 207 0.67 20.40 7.17
CA ILE A 207 0.42 20.01 8.57
C ILE A 207 1.09 20.99 9.56
N SER A 208 2.09 21.78 9.11
CA SER A 208 2.85 22.69 9.96
C SER A 208 2.08 23.93 10.47
N GLN A 209 0.85 24.15 10.00
CA GLN A 209 -0.03 25.19 10.53
C GLN A 209 -0.86 24.62 11.71
N GLY A 210 -0.25 24.52 12.90
CA GLY A 210 -0.98 24.19 14.13
C GLY A 210 -0.39 23.03 14.95
N ARG A 211 -1.27 22.21 15.53
CA ARG A 211 -0.90 21.06 16.37
C ARG A 211 -1.16 19.76 15.60
N GLN A 212 -0.20 18.85 15.66
CA GLN A 212 -0.29 17.55 14.99
C GLN A 212 -0.50 16.44 16.03
N CYS A 213 -1.44 15.54 15.76
CA CYS A 213 -1.47 14.22 16.40
C CYS A 213 -0.72 13.23 15.49
N THR A 214 0.40 12.72 15.98
CA THR A 214 1.11 11.58 15.36
C THR A 214 0.73 10.29 16.10
N TYR A 215 0.52 9.21 15.35
CA TYR A 215 0.37 7.86 15.91
C TYR A 215 1.73 7.24 16.23
#